data_AF-A0A6N2CW51-F1
#
_entry.id   AF-A0A6N2CW51-F1
#
_cell.length_a   1.000
_cell.length_b   1.000
_cell.length_c   1.000
_cell.angle_alpha   90.00
_cell.angle_beta   90.00
_cell.angle_gamma   90.00
#
_symmetry.space_group_name_H-M   'P 1'
#
loop_
_entity.id
_entity.type
_entity.pdbx_description
1 polymer ?
#
loop_
_entity_poly.entity_id
_entity_poly.type
_entity_poly.pdbx_seq_one_letter_code
_entity_poly.pdbx_strand_id
1 'polypeptide(L)'
;MAKRDFIFGFLLAVLLTVYFFIMKAAHLYEFFNLRFVNVVFFLLVTWMAIRKFYEDNPDRKFNYLTGLLAGFRPAVVGIFLFSAFQVVYLSFDVQLLHAIAEGVPLPDVITPFTASLYLFFEGVAVALISSYLSMRIVDARQIEGYEERL
;
A
#
# COMPACT_ATOMS: atom_id res chain seq x y z
N MET A 1 -4.86 15.98 10.91
CA MET A 1 -4.30 15.29 9.72
C MET A 1 -3.69 13.94 10.12
N ALA A 2 -2.67 13.88 10.98
CA ALA A 2 -1.94 12.65 11.33
C ALA A 2 -2.79 11.45 11.82
N LYS A 3 -3.88 11.69 12.59
CA LYS A 3 -4.73 10.60 13.10
C LYS A 3 -5.38 9.76 11.98
N ARG A 4 -5.77 10.39 10.88
CA ARG A 4 -6.42 9.70 9.75
C ARG A 4 -5.42 8.92 8.90
N ASP A 5 -4.27 9.54 8.67
CA ASP A 5 -3.16 8.90 7.96
C ASP A 5 -2.79 7.59 8.68
N PHE A 6 -2.81 7.60 10.02
CA PHE A 6 -2.59 6.39 10.82
C PHE A 6 -3.73 5.36 10.71
N ILE A 7 -5.00 5.77 10.72
CA ILE A 7 -6.14 4.84 10.61
C ILE A 7 -6.11 4.10 9.26
N PHE A 8 -5.98 4.84 8.16
CA PHE A 8 -5.93 4.23 6.82
C PHE A 8 -4.63 3.45 6.61
N GLY A 9 -3.49 3.92 7.14
CA GLY A 9 -2.25 3.17 7.09
C GLY A 9 -2.33 1.87 7.88
N PHE A 10 -2.91 1.89 9.07
CA PHE A 10 -3.14 0.68 9.86
C PHE A 10 -4.08 -0.30 9.14
N LEU A 11 -5.14 0.19 8.51
CA LEU A 11 -6.02 -0.63 7.67
C LEU A 11 -5.24 -1.33 6.54
N LEU A 12 -4.38 -0.61 5.83
CA LEU A 12 -3.54 -1.19 4.78
C LEU A 12 -2.60 -2.26 5.35
N ALA A 13 -1.95 -2.00 6.48
CA ALA A 13 -1.06 -2.95 7.13
C ALA A 13 -1.81 -4.25 7.52
N VAL A 14 -3.03 -4.13 8.05
CA VAL A 14 -3.88 -5.29 8.37
C VAL A 14 -4.25 -6.07 7.12
N LEU A 15 -4.70 -5.40 6.04
CA LEU A 15 -5.05 -6.07 4.78
C LEU A 15 -3.86 -6.86 4.20
N LEU A 16 -2.68 -6.25 4.14
CA LEU A 16 -1.45 -6.89 3.66
C LEU A 16 -1.04 -8.07 4.55
N THR A 17 -1.13 -7.92 5.87
CA THR A 17 -0.78 -8.97 6.83
C THR A 17 -1.73 -10.16 6.77
N VAL A 18 -3.05 -9.90 6.71
CA VAL A 18 -4.06 -10.95 6.57
C VAL A 18 -3.87 -11.69 5.25
N TYR A 19 -3.67 -10.97 4.15
CA TYR A 19 -3.41 -11.58 2.85
C TYR A 19 -2.14 -12.43 2.87
N PHE A 20 -1.06 -11.94 3.50
CA PHE A 20 0.16 -12.70 3.70
C PHE A 20 -0.09 -14.04 4.41
N PHE A 21 -0.87 -14.05 5.50
CA PHE A 21 -1.20 -15.29 6.21
C PHE A 21 -2.06 -16.24 5.38
N ILE A 22 -3.02 -15.72 4.60
CA ILE A 22 -3.83 -16.53 3.67
C ILE A 22 -2.90 -17.22 2.65
N MET A 23 -1.98 -16.46 2.06
CA MET A 23 -1.01 -16.97 1.09
C MET A 23 -0.07 -18.01 1.70
N LYS A 24 0.35 -17.80 2.95
CA LYS A 24 1.18 -18.78 3.67
C LYS A 24 0.41 -20.08 3.94
N ALA A 25 -0.83 -19.98 4.44
CA ALA A 25 -1.66 -21.14 4.75
C ALA A 25 -2.02 -21.97 3.51
N ALA A 26 -2.17 -21.33 2.35
CA ALA A 26 -2.42 -21.99 1.07
C ALA A 26 -1.15 -22.47 0.35
N HIS A 27 0.05 -22.30 0.94
CA HIS A 27 1.35 -22.55 0.29
C HIS A 27 1.55 -21.80 -1.03
N LEU A 28 0.89 -20.66 -1.21
CA LEU A 28 0.96 -19.85 -2.44
C LEU A 28 2.05 -18.77 -2.38
N TYR A 29 2.78 -18.66 -1.28
CA TYR A 29 3.77 -17.61 -1.04
C TYR A 29 4.95 -17.61 -2.02
N GLU A 30 5.21 -18.74 -2.68
CA GLU A 30 6.25 -18.93 -3.70
C GLU A 30 5.87 -18.29 -5.04
N PHE A 31 4.58 -18.08 -5.30
CA PHE A 31 4.11 -17.42 -6.51
C PHE A 31 4.17 -15.90 -6.36
N PHE A 32 5.31 -15.32 -6.70
CA PHE A 32 5.54 -13.87 -6.66
C PHE A 32 4.48 -13.06 -7.40
N ASN A 33 3.89 -13.59 -8.49
CA ASN A 33 2.82 -12.93 -9.24
C ASN A 33 1.56 -12.66 -8.40
N LEU A 34 1.27 -13.48 -7.38
CA LEU A 34 0.09 -13.24 -6.53
C LEU A 34 0.28 -12.03 -5.62
N ARG A 35 1.49 -11.47 -5.52
CA ARG A 35 1.73 -10.20 -4.82
C ARG A 35 1.11 -9.00 -5.54
N PHE A 36 0.77 -9.11 -6.83
CA PHE A 36 0.02 -8.07 -7.55
C PHE A 36 -1.34 -7.76 -6.89
N VAL A 37 -1.93 -8.71 -6.16
CA VAL A 37 -3.17 -8.48 -5.39
C VAL A 37 -2.97 -7.39 -4.33
N ASN A 38 -1.76 -7.22 -3.79
CA ASN A 38 -1.46 -6.15 -2.84
C ASN A 38 -1.75 -4.76 -3.44
N VAL A 39 -1.51 -4.59 -4.75
CA VAL A 39 -1.79 -3.32 -5.46
C VAL A 39 -3.27 -2.95 -5.36
N VAL A 40 -4.17 -3.94 -5.35
CA VAL A 40 -5.62 -3.70 -5.17
C VAL A 40 -5.90 -3.10 -3.80
N PHE A 41 -5.22 -3.57 -2.74
CA PHE A 41 -5.36 -2.99 -1.40
C PHE A 41 -4.81 -1.57 -1.34
N PHE A 42 -3.68 -1.29 -2.00
CA PHE A 42 -3.16 0.07 -2.14
C PHE A 42 -4.16 1.00 -2.84
N LEU A 43 -4.74 0.57 -3.96
CA LEU A 43 -5.75 1.36 -4.68
C LEU A 43 -6.99 1.62 -3.82
N LEU A 44 -7.50 0.59 -3.13
CA LEU A 44 -8.66 0.71 -2.26
C LEU A 44 -8.42 1.71 -1.14
N VAL A 45 -7.31 1.58 -0.40
CA VAL A 45 -7.02 2.44 0.76
C VAL A 45 -6.70 3.87 0.31
N THR A 46 -5.90 4.05 -0.74
CA THR A 46 -5.60 5.39 -1.26
C THR A 46 -6.84 6.09 -1.77
N TRP A 47 -7.73 5.40 -2.49
CA TRP A 47 -9.01 5.95 -2.94
C TRP A 47 -9.90 6.37 -1.77
N MET A 48 -10.05 5.52 -0.75
CA MET A 48 -10.83 5.85 0.46
C MET A 48 -10.24 7.06 1.19
N ALA A 49 -8.92 7.13 1.34
CA ALA A 49 -8.24 8.23 2.02
C ALA A 49 -8.43 9.57 1.29
N ILE A 50 -8.27 9.57 -0.03
CA ILE A 50 -8.44 10.77 -0.87
C ILE A 50 -9.89 11.24 -0.85
N ARG A 51 -10.84 10.33 -1.06
CA ARG A 51 -12.27 10.66 -1.03
C ARG A 51 -12.66 11.27 0.32
N LYS A 52 -12.27 10.63 1.42
CA LYS A 52 -12.57 11.13 2.77
C LYS A 52 -11.88 12.47 3.05
N PHE A 53 -10.72 12.72 2.46
CA PHE A 53 -10.03 14.00 2.57
C PHE A 53 -10.84 15.14 1.93
N TYR A 54 -11.41 14.95 0.75
CA TYR A 54 -12.27 15.97 0.11
C TYR A 54 -13.63 16.11 0.76
N GLU A 55 -14.25 15.02 1.22
CA GLU A 55 -15.52 15.09 1.97
C GLU A 55 -15.42 15.92 3.25
N ASP A 56 -14.27 15.84 3.93
CA ASP A 56 -14.02 16.60 5.16
C ASP A 56 -13.57 18.06 4.91
N ASN A 57 -13.22 18.39 3.67
CA ASN A 57 -12.73 19.73 3.30
C ASN A 57 -13.50 20.25 2.08
N PRO A 58 -14.83 20.41 2.16
CA PRO A 58 -15.65 20.83 1.02
C PRO A 58 -15.26 22.21 0.49
N ASP A 59 -14.75 23.09 1.36
CA ASP A 59 -14.35 24.46 1.00
C ASP A 59 -12.95 24.54 0.37
N ARG A 60 -12.16 23.45 0.39
CA ARG A 60 -10.85 23.45 -0.26
C ARG A 60 -11.05 23.37 -1.77
N LYS A 61 -10.56 24.40 -2.47
CA LYS A 61 -10.36 24.33 -3.92
C LYS A 61 -9.59 23.05 -4.25
N PHE A 62 -10.09 22.32 -5.24
CA PHE A 62 -9.52 21.05 -5.66
C PHE A 62 -8.05 21.23 -6.04
N ASN A 63 -7.16 20.73 -5.20
CA ASN A 63 -5.71 20.79 -5.42
C ASN A 63 -5.17 19.37 -5.60
N TYR A 64 -4.73 19.08 -6.82
CA TYR A 64 -4.27 17.76 -7.24
C TYR A 64 -3.17 17.19 -6.33
N LEU A 65 -2.14 17.99 -6.06
CA LEU A 65 -1.00 17.57 -5.24
C LEU A 65 -1.42 17.26 -3.81
N THR A 66 -2.36 18.03 -3.26
CA THR A 66 -2.83 17.81 -1.89
C THR A 66 -3.66 16.53 -1.78
N GLY A 67 -4.50 16.23 -2.78
CA GLY A 67 -5.21 14.96 -2.87
C GLY A 67 -4.26 13.78 -3.02
N LEU A 68 -3.27 13.87 -3.91
CA LEU A 68 -2.24 12.84 -4.06
C LEU A 68 -1.47 12.58 -2.74
N LEU A 69 -1.15 13.62 -1.97
CA LEU A 69 -0.52 13.45 -0.66
C LEU A 69 -1.46 12.84 0.38
N ALA A 70 -2.77 13.08 0.28
CA ALA A 70 -3.77 12.51 1.19
C ALA A 70 -3.91 10.98 1.03
N GLY A 71 -3.69 10.44 -0.17
CA GLY A 71 -3.59 8.99 -0.38
C GLY A 71 -2.20 8.43 -0.06
N PHE A 72 -1.14 9.14 -0.45
CA PHE A 72 0.24 8.65 -0.34
C PHE A 72 0.68 8.47 1.11
N ARG A 73 0.41 9.45 1.99
CA ARG A 73 0.83 9.41 3.40
C ARG A 73 0.32 8.18 4.16
N PRO A 74 -0.98 7.85 4.19
CA PRO A 74 -1.44 6.63 4.85
C PRO A 74 -0.86 5.37 4.22
N ALA A 75 -0.71 5.32 2.89
CA ALA A 75 -0.13 4.16 2.22
C ALA A 75 1.33 3.91 2.66
N VAL A 76 2.14 4.97 2.80
CA VAL A 76 3.52 4.88 3.33
C VAL A 76 3.53 4.38 4.78
N VAL A 77 2.60 4.87 5.63
CA VAL A 77 2.47 4.38 7.01
C VAL A 77 2.12 2.89 7.02
N GLY A 78 1.20 2.46 6.16
CA GLY A 78 0.78 1.07 6.08
C GLY A 78 1.90 0.13 5.62
N ILE A 79 2.62 0.49 4.56
CA ILE A 79 3.76 -0.33 4.10
C ILE A 79 4.91 -0.34 5.11
N PHE A 80 5.15 0.75 5.84
CA PHE A 80 6.14 0.77 6.92
C PHE A 80 5.78 -0.21 8.04
N LEU A 81 4.52 -0.23 8.48
CA LEU A 81 4.06 -1.16 9.50
C LEU A 81 4.12 -2.61 9.01
N PHE A 82 3.73 -2.86 7.77
CA PHE A 82 3.81 -4.20 7.17
C PHE A 82 5.27 -4.66 6.98
N SER A 83 6.18 -3.78 6.57
CA SER A 83 7.59 -4.15 6.43
C SER A 83 8.24 -4.42 7.79
N ALA A 84 7.90 -3.66 8.83
CA ALA A 84 8.33 -3.93 10.19
C ALA A 84 7.85 -5.31 10.67
N PHE A 85 6.59 -5.66 10.38
CA PHE A 85 6.08 -7.02 10.62
C PHE A 85 6.89 -8.08 9.86
N GLN A 86 7.22 -7.85 8.58
CA GLN A 86 7.99 -8.81 7.77
C GLN A 86 9.39 -9.05 8.32
N VAL A 87 10.07 -8.03 8.86
CA VAL A 87 11.39 -8.20 9.50
C VAL A 87 11.30 -9.20 10.64
N VAL A 88 10.30 -9.03 11.51
CA VAL A 88 10.08 -9.92 12.65
C VAL A 88 9.69 -11.31 12.17
N TYR A 89 8.74 -11.42 11.23
CA TYR A 89 8.25 -12.71 10.74
C TYR A 89 9.36 -13.54 10.07
N LEU A 90 10.14 -12.93 9.18
CA LEU A 90 11.23 -13.61 8.45
C LEU A 90 12.40 -14.01 9.35
N SER A 91 12.50 -13.43 10.55
CA SER A 91 13.49 -13.86 11.54
C SER A 91 13.15 -15.21 12.17
N PHE A 92 11.89 -15.66 12.08
CA PHE A 92 11.44 -16.97 12.56
C PHE A 92 11.20 -17.98 11.43
N ASP A 93 10.74 -17.53 10.26
CA ASP A 93 10.43 -18.39 9.11
C ASP A 93 11.62 -18.45 8.12
N VAL A 94 12.64 -19.24 8.49
CA VAL A 94 13.86 -19.42 7.70
C VAL A 94 13.55 -20.05 6.33
N GLN A 95 12.54 -20.92 6.24
CA GLN A 95 12.13 -21.54 4.98
C GLN A 95 11.62 -20.50 3.97
N LEU A 96 10.76 -19.58 4.41
CA LEU A 96 10.29 -18.50 3.56
C LEU A 96 11.43 -17.57 3.12
N LEU A 97 12.37 -17.26 4.01
CA LEU A 97 13.51 -16.41 3.67
C LEU A 97 14.37 -17.05 2.57
N HIS A 98 14.63 -18.36 2.64
CA HIS A 98 15.34 -19.08 1.58
C HIS A 98 14.59 -19.07 0.26
N ALA A 99 13.27 -19.32 0.27
CA ALA A 99 12.45 -19.25 -0.94
C ALA A 99 12.47 -17.85 -1.60
N ILE A 100 12.56 -16.78 -0.80
CA ILE A 100 12.73 -15.42 -1.31
C ILE A 100 14.14 -15.24 -1.89
N ALA A 101 15.18 -15.73 -1.21
CA ALA A 101 16.57 -15.59 -1.66
C ALA A 101 16.83 -16.30 -2.99
N GLU A 102 16.26 -17.48 -3.20
CA GLU A 102 16.37 -18.24 -4.46
C GLU A 102 15.75 -17.52 -5.66
N GLY A 103 14.76 -16.65 -5.42
CA GLY A 103 14.07 -15.90 -6.46
C GLY A 103 14.77 -14.61 -6.90
N VAL A 104 15.94 -14.26 -6.33
CA VAL A 104 16.63 -12.99 -6.62
C VAL A 104 18.04 -13.18 -7.19
N PRO A 105 18.58 -12.20 -7.95
CA PRO A 105 19.92 -12.32 -8.55
C PRO A 105 21.08 -12.39 -7.55
N LEU A 106 20.90 -11.85 -6.34
CA LEU A 106 21.92 -11.76 -5.29
C LEU A 106 21.38 -12.41 -3.99
N PRO A 107 21.39 -13.75 -3.87
CA PRO A 107 20.82 -14.44 -2.71
C PRO A 107 21.58 -14.16 -1.41
N ASP A 108 22.92 -13.99 -1.47
CA ASP A 108 23.78 -13.85 -0.29
C ASP A 108 23.54 -12.57 0.51
N VAL A 109 22.88 -11.57 -0.09
CA VAL A 109 22.56 -10.29 0.56
C VAL A 109 21.16 -10.30 1.19
N ILE A 110 20.41 -11.39 1.04
CA ILE A 110 19.04 -11.53 1.53
C ILE A 110 19.04 -12.00 2.99
N THR A 111 18.67 -11.06 3.85
CA THR A 111 18.45 -11.21 5.29
C THR A 111 17.00 -10.78 5.59
N PRO A 112 16.44 -11.10 6.75
CA PRO A 112 15.09 -10.63 7.12
C PRO A 112 14.93 -9.12 6.98
N PHE A 113 15.99 -8.37 7.31
CA PHE A 113 16.03 -6.92 7.18
C PHE A 113 16.06 -6.46 5.72
N THR A 114 17.00 -6.97 4.92
CA THR A 114 17.14 -6.52 3.52
C THR A 114 15.95 -6.95 2.66
N ALA A 115 15.39 -8.15 2.85
CA ALA A 115 14.18 -8.60 2.19
C ALA A 115 12.99 -7.66 2.46
N SER A 116 12.80 -7.29 3.73
CA SER A 116 11.73 -6.37 4.14
C SER A 116 11.97 -4.94 3.67
N LEU A 117 13.24 -4.53 3.53
CA LEU A 117 13.61 -3.23 2.99
C LEU A 117 13.30 -3.14 1.49
N TYR A 118 13.60 -4.18 0.71
CA TYR A 118 13.21 -4.26 -0.70
C TYR A 118 11.69 -4.16 -0.85
N LEU A 119 10.95 -4.94 -0.07
CA LEU A 119 9.48 -4.88 -0.03
C LEU A 119 8.97 -3.48 0.33
N PHE A 120 9.60 -2.81 1.30
CA PHE A 120 9.23 -1.46 1.69
C PHE A 120 9.37 -0.47 0.53
N PHE A 121 10.52 -0.47 -0.16
CA PHE A 121 10.75 0.43 -1.29
C PHE A 121 9.82 0.14 -2.47
N GLU A 122 9.58 -1.14 -2.78
CA GLU A 122 8.59 -1.54 -3.78
C GLU A 122 7.20 -1.00 -3.40
N GLY A 123 6.78 -1.18 -2.15
CA GLY A 123 5.49 -0.69 -1.68
C GLY A 123 5.40 0.85 -1.60
N VAL A 124 6.50 1.58 -1.38
CA VAL A 124 6.53 3.05 -1.51
C VAL A 124 6.30 3.48 -2.96
N ALA A 125 6.90 2.79 -3.93
CA ALA A 125 6.63 3.06 -5.34
C ALA A 125 5.17 2.78 -5.70
N VAL A 126 4.62 1.66 -5.23
CA VAL A 126 3.20 1.32 -5.42
C VAL A 126 2.29 2.34 -4.72
N ALA A 127 2.64 2.83 -3.53
CA ALA A 127 1.90 3.87 -2.82
C ALA A 127 1.80 5.16 -3.64
N LEU A 128 2.89 5.56 -4.30
CA LEU A 128 2.90 6.74 -5.16
C LEU A 128 2.00 6.54 -6.39
N ILE A 129 2.17 5.42 -7.10
CA ILE A 129 1.40 5.09 -8.31
C ILE A 129 -0.09 4.98 -7.99
N SER A 130 -0.44 4.21 -6.96
CA SER A 130 -1.83 4.01 -6.54
C SER A 130 -2.49 5.31 -6.08
N SER A 131 -1.77 6.16 -5.34
CA SER A 131 -2.31 7.46 -4.95
C SER A 131 -2.56 8.37 -6.15
N TYR A 132 -1.64 8.39 -7.12
CA TYR A 132 -1.83 9.12 -8.38
C TYR A 132 -3.08 8.64 -9.15
N LEU A 133 -3.22 7.33 -9.33
CA LEU A 133 -4.36 6.75 -10.04
C LEU A 133 -5.68 7.02 -9.30
N SER A 134 -5.71 6.79 -8.00
CA SER A 134 -6.87 7.06 -7.15
C SER A 134 -7.26 8.53 -7.18
N MET A 135 -6.29 9.44 -7.18
CA MET A 135 -6.54 10.87 -7.31
C MET A 135 -7.18 11.21 -8.66
N ARG A 136 -6.69 10.60 -9.74
CA ARG A 136 -7.24 10.79 -11.09
C ARG A 136 -8.69 10.30 -11.20
N ILE A 137 -9.03 9.20 -10.53
CA ILE A 137 -10.39 8.67 -10.48
C ILE A 137 -11.32 9.62 -9.70
N VAL A 138 -10.85 10.18 -8.57
CA VAL A 138 -11.63 11.13 -7.77
C VAL A 138 -11.86 12.44 -8.53
N ASP A 139 -10.83 12.95 -9.21
CA ASP A 139 -10.89 14.13 -10.08
C ASP A 139 -11.96 13.99 -11.17
N ALA A 140 -11.91 12.89 -11.94
CA ALA A 140 -12.88 12.62 -13.02
C ALA A 140 -14.34 12.63 -12.53
N ARG A 141 -14.61 12.03 -11.36
CA ARG A 141 -15.97 11.99 -10.78
C ARG A 141 -16.46 13.36 -10.29
N GLN A 142 -15.55 14.25 -9.89
CA GLN A 142 -15.95 15.60 -9.48
C GLN A 142 -16.28 16.49 -10.68
N ILE A 143 -15.63 16.26 -11.83
CA ILE A 143 -15.95 16.94 -13.09
C ILE A 143 -17.38 16.56 -13.54
N GLU A 144 -17.71 15.27 -13.56
CA GLU A 144 -19.06 14.79 -13.91
C GLU A 144 -20.14 15.40 -13.00
N GLY A 145 -19.91 15.43 -11.68
CA GLY A 145 -20.85 16.00 -10.72
C GLY A 145 -21.00 17.53 -10.80
N TYR A 146 -20.12 18.24 -11.50
CA TYR A 146 -20.26 19.67 -11.78
C TYR A 146 -21.11 19.90 -13.04
N GLU A 147 -20.92 19.09 -14.09
CA GLU A 147 -21.73 19.17 -15.32
C GLU A 147 -23.21 18.86 -15.07
N GLU A 148 -23.55 17.94 -14.17
CA GLU A 148 -24.94 17.65 -13.79
C GLU A 148 -25.64 18.79 -13.02
N ARG A 149 -24.90 19.79 -12.52
CA ARG A 149 -25.44 20.91 -11.73
C ARG A 149 -25.67 22.19 -12.54
N LEU A 150 -25.34 22.20 -13.84
CA LEU A 150 -25.57 23.29 -14.78
C LEU A 150 -26.83 23.04 -15.60
#